data_AF-A0A6N7Z406-F1
#
_entry.id   AF-A0A6N7Z406-F1
#
_cell.length_a   1.000
_cell.length_b   1.000
_cell.length_c   1.000
_cell.angle_alpha   90.00
_cell.angle_beta   90.00
_cell.angle_gamma   90.00
#
_symmetry.space_group_name_H-M   'P 1'
#
loop_
_entity.id
_entity.type
_entity.pdbx_description
1 polymer ?
#
loop_
_entity_poly.entity_id
_entity_poly.type
_entity_poly.pdbx_seq_one_letter_code
_entity_poly.pdbx_strand_id
1 'polypeptide(L)'
;MIGRGVTEGAFRTVDVRVAALGILGTVNWVAWWFDPDHNDNLDAISHQLADTAVAGLLDVSSRQPVDGPDQAIAAIRAQPPRTDVALLRTFALSARRDDGPSAGRGPAA
;
A
#
# COMPACT_ATOMS: atom_id res chain seq x y z
N MET A 1 -8.43 -2.64 7.12
CA MET A 1 -8.46 -1.86 5.86
C MET A 1 -8.90 -2.68 4.66
N ILE A 2 -8.24 -3.80 4.32
CA ILE A 2 -8.63 -4.64 3.15
C ILE A 2 -10.09 -5.10 3.24
N GLY A 3 -10.51 -5.70 4.37
CA GLY A 3 -11.90 -6.14 4.54
C GLY A 3 -12.92 -5.02 4.37
N ARG A 4 -12.61 -3.81 4.84
CA ARG A 4 -13.45 -2.62 4.64
C ARG A 4 -13.54 -2.23 3.15
N GLY A 5 -12.41 -2.18 2.45
CA GLY A 5 -12.39 -1.86 1.01
C GLY A 5 -13.12 -2.90 0.15
N VAL A 6 -13.12 -4.17 0.55
CA VAL A 6 -13.94 -5.22 -0.06
C VAL A 6 -15.43 -4.98 0.21
N THR A 7 -15.81 -4.70 1.45
CA THR A 7 -17.22 -4.41 1.81
C THR A 7 -17.74 -3.14 1.13
N GLU A 8 -16.90 -2.12 0.96
CA GLU A 8 -17.25 -0.84 0.30
C GLU A 8 -17.14 -0.92 -1.23
N GLY A 9 -16.76 -2.08 -1.80
CA GLY A 9 -16.64 -2.27 -3.25
C GLY A 9 -15.47 -1.54 -3.91
N ALA A 10 -14.57 -0.93 -3.12
CA ALA A 10 -13.35 -0.29 -3.62
C ALA A 10 -12.29 -1.33 -4.06
N PHE A 11 -12.31 -2.51 -3.43
CA PHE A 11 -11.45 -3.63 -3.78
C PHE A 11 -12.25 -4.80 -4.33
N ARG A 12 -11.61 -5.59 -5.20
CA ARG A 12 -12.16 -6.85 -5.68
C ARG A 12 -12.46 -7.79 -4.51
N THR A 13 -13.51 -8.61 -4.64
CA THR A 13 -13.86 -9.62 -3.66
C THR A 13 -12.75 -10.66 -3.55
N VAL A 14 -11.96 -10.59 -2.48
CA VAL A 14 -10.83 -11.48 -2.20
C VAL A 14 -10.90 -12.02 -0.78
N ASP A 15 -10.24 -13.15 -0.54
CA ASP A 15 -9.97 -13.59 0.83
C ASP A 15 -9.02 -12.58 1.51
N VAL A 16 -9.56 -11.91 2.54
CA VAL A 16 -8.86 -10.83 3.26
C VAL A 16 -7.57 -11.33 3.92
N ARG A 17 -7.57 -12.57 4.44
CA ARG A 17 -6.41 -13.14 5.13
C ARG A 17 -5.30 -13.44 4.14
N VAL A 18 -5.63 -14.04 3.00
CA VAL A 18 -4.67 -14.34 1.93
C VAL A 18 -4.08 -13.04 1.36
N ALA A 19 -4.93 -12.04 1.10
CA ALA A 19 -4.49 -10.72 0.62
C ALA A 19 -3.51 -10.05 1.60
N ALA A 20 -3.84 -10.05 2.90
CA ALA A 20 -2.97 -9.48 3.93
C ALA A 20 -1.62 -10.21 4.03
N LEU A 21 -1.62 -11.54 3.99
CA LEU A 21 -0.39 -12.34 4.01
C LEU A 21 0.47 -12.11 2.76
N GLY A 22 -0.15 -11.95 1.59
CA GLY A 22 0.55 -11.62 0.35
C GLY A 22 1.30 -10.29 0.45
N ILE A 23 0.61 -9.22 0.87
CA ILE A 23 1.21 -7.89 1.05
C ILE A 23 2.35 -7.94 2.08
N LEU A 24 2.11 -8.62 3.21
CA LEU A 24 3.14 -8.79 4.25
C LEU A 24 4.37 -9.52 3.69
N GLY A 25 4.17 -10.57 2.89
CA GLY A 25 5.26 -11.30 2.24
C GLY A 25 6.07 -10.41 1.28
N THR A 26 5.39 -9.60 0.47
CA THR A 26 6.04 -8.67 -0.46
C THR A 26 6.91 -7.64 0.27
N VAL A 27 6.42 -7.05 1.36
CA VAL A 27 7.18 -6.08 2.16
C VAL A 27 8.32 -6.77 2.91
N ASN A 28 8.06 -7.94 3.50
CA ASN A 28 9.08 -8.71 4.21
C ASN A 28 10.25 -9.11 3.31
N TRP A 29 10.00 -9.39 2.04
CA TRP A 29 11.04 -9.76 1.09
C TRP A 29 12.09 -8.66 0.89
N VAL A 30 11.71 -7.39 1.03
CA VAL A 30 12.61 -6.22 0.89
C VAL A 30 13.83 -6.31 1.81
N ALA A 31 13.65 -6.85 3.02
CA ALA A 31 14.73 -6.98 4.00
C ALA A 31 15.90 -7.86 3.52
N TRP A 32 15.72 -8.68 2.48
CA TRP A 32 16.72 -9.65 2.01
C TRP A 32 17.53 -9.18 0.81
N TRP A 33 17.05 -8.15 0.09
CA TRP A 33 17.69 -7.67 -1.14
C TRP A 33 17.94 -6.18 -1.16
N PHE A 34 17.30 -5.40 -0.28
CA PHE A 34 17.51 -3.96 -0.20
C PHE A 34 18.93 -3.65 0.31
N ASP A 35 19.68 -2.89 -0.48
CA ASP A 35 21.01 -2.44 -0.13
C ASP A 35 21.04 -0.90 -0.05
N PRO A 36 21.15 -0.32 1.16
CA PRO A 36 21.16 1.13 1.32
C PRO A 36 22.36 1.82 0.66
N ASP A 37 23.45 1.08 0.40
CA ASP A 37 24.66 1.61 -0.21
C ASP A 37 24.60 1.60 -1.75
N HIS A 38 23.63 0.88 -2.34
CA HIS A 38 23.50 0.69 -3.79
C HIS A 38 22.51 1.65 -4.47
N ASN A 39 22.54 2.95 -4.14
CA ASN A 39 21.66 3.99 -4.71
C ASN A 39 20.15 3.64 -4.69
N ASP A 40 19.75 2.65 -3.88
CA ASP A 40 18.37 2.23 -3.73
C ASP A 40 17.65 3.27 -2.87
N ASN A 41 16.76 4.03 -3.50
CA ASN A 41 15.93 4.98 -2.78
C ASN A 41 14.79 4.26 -2.07
N LEU A 42 14.93 4.06 -0.77
CA LEU A 42 13.94 3.42 0.10
C LEU A 42 12.53 4.01 -0.05
N ASP A 43 12.40 5.34 -0.19
CA ASP A 43 11.10 6.01 -0.33
C ASP A 43 10.45 5.67 -1.68
N ALA A 44 11.23 5.65 -2.76
CA ALA A 44 10.74 5.28 -4.08
C ALA A 44 10.30 3.81 -4.14
N ILE A 45 11.10 2.91 -3.57
CA ILE A 45 10.79 1.47 -3.48
C ILE A 45 9.52 1.25 -2.65
N SER A 46 9.41 1.93 -1.51
CA SER A 46 8.23 1.83 -0.64
C SER A 46 6.95 2.30 -1.35
N HIS A 47 7.02 3.42 -2.09
CA HIS A 47 5.90 3.90 -2.89
C HIS A 47 5.52 2.90 -3.99
N GLN A 48 6.49 2.37 -4.72
CA GLN A 48 6.22 1.41 -5.80
C GLN A 48 5.58 0.11 -5.28
N LEU A 49 6.05 -0.40 -4.14
CA LEU A 49 5.49 -1.59 -3.51
C LEU A 49 4.06 -1.36 -3.02
N ALA A 50 3.79 -0.20 -2.40
CA ALA A 50 2.46 0.19 -1.96
C ALA A 50 1.50 0.32 -3.16
N ASP A 51 1.91 1.01 -4.22
CA ASP A 51 1.11 1.16 -5.44
C ASP A 51 0.79 -0.20 -6.07
N THR A 52 1.76 -1.10 -6.13
CA THR A 52 1.59 -2.45 -6.67
C THR A 52 0.59 -3.25 -5.84
N ALA A 53 0.72 -3.22 -4.51
CA ALA A 53 -0.18 -3.91 -3.59
C ALA A 53 -1.63 -3.40 -3.71
N VAL A 54 -1.81 -2.07 -3.78
CA VAL A 54 -3.14 -1.46 -3.93
C VAL A 54 -3.72 -1.77 -5.30
N ALA A 55 -2.94 -1.62 -6.38
CA ALA A 55 -3.40 -1.92 -7.74
C ALA A 55 -3.87 -3.37 -7.90
N GLY A 56 -3.19 -4.33 -7.24
CA GLY A 56 -3.59 -5.75 -7.24
C GLY A 56 -4.90 -6.05 -6.47
N LEU A 57 -5.40 -5.09 -5.69
CA LEU A 57 -6.65 -5.19 -4.94
C LEU A 57 -7.79 -4.39 -5.57
N LEU A 58 -7.52 -3.44 -6.47
CA LEU A 58 -8.58 -2.67 -7.13
C LEU A 58 -9.41 -3.55 -8.07
N ASP A 59 -10.74 -3.38 -8.05
CA ASP A 59 -11.61 -4.02 -9.03
C ASP A 59 -11.64 -3.23 -10.33
N VAL A 60 -10.80 -3.61 -11.29
CA VAL A 60 -10.72 -2.99 -12.62
C VAL A 60 -11.96 -3.30 -13.48
N SER A 61 -12.78 -4.27 -13.09
CA SER A 61 -14.00 -4.67 -13.80
C SER A 61 -15.13 -3.64 -13.63
N SER A 62 -15.05 -2.84 -12.57
CA SER A 62 -15.89 -1.66 -12.36
C SER A 62 -15.54 -0.50 -13.31
N ARG A 63 -14.43 -0.59 -14.05
CA ARG A 63 -14.08 0.37 -15.09
C ARG A 63 -15.04 0.17 -16.25
N GLN A 64 -16.10 0.96 -16.25
CA GLN A 64 -17.11 0.98 -17.30
C GLN A 64 -16.41 0.98 -18.67
N PRO A 65 -16.77 0.06 -19.59
CA PRO A 65 -16.26 0.12 -20.96
C PRO A 65 -16.56 1.51 -21.53
N VAL A 66 -15.52 2.23 -21.92
CA VAL A 66 -15.68 3.54 -22.56
C VAL A 66 -16.07 3.30 -24.01
N ASP A 67 -17.29 3.67 -24.37
CA ASP A 67 -17.80 3.58 -25.75
C ASP A 67 -17.16 4.71 -26.59
N GLY A 68 -15.91 4.46 -27.02
CA GLY A 68 -15.17 5.29 -27.97
C GLY A 68 -14.00 6.10 -27.38
N PRO A 69 -13.05 6.53 -28.24
CA PRO A 69 -11.82 7.21 -27.83
C PRO A 69 -12.08 8.56 -27.15
N ASP A 70 -13.12 9.29 -27.52
CA ASP A 70 -13.46 10.57 -26.89
C ASP A 70 -13.91 10.40 -25.44
N GLN A 71 -14.65 9.33 -25.14
CA GLN A 71 -15.04 9.00 -23.76
C GLN A 71 -13.86 8.50 -22.93
N ALA A 72 -12.91 7.78 -23.54
CA ALA A 72 -11.67 7.38 -22.87
C ALA A 72 -10.82 8.59 -22.45
N ILE A 73 -10.67 9.57 -23.34
CA ILE A 73 -9.92 10.81 -23.07
C ILE A 73 -10.64 11.66 -22.02
N ALA A 74 -11.97 11.77 -22.10
CA ALA A 74 -12.76 12.47 -21.10
C ALA A 74 -12.65 11.83 -19.70
N ALA A 75 -12.68 10.49 -19.63
CA ALA A 75 -12.50 9.75 -18.38
C ALA A 75 -11.11 9.97 -17.75
N ILE A 76 -10.05 9.97 -18.56
CA ILE A 76 -8.68 10.27 -18.09
C ILE A 76 -8.58 11.70 -17.55
N ARG A 77 -9.22 12.67 -18.21
CA ARG A 77 -9.21 14.07 -17.78
C ARG A 77 -10.07 14.34 -16.53
N ALA A 78 -11.11 13.53 -16.32
CA ALA A 78 -12.00 13.66 -15.16
C ALA A 78 -11.45 12.99 -13.90
N GLN A 79 -10.38 12.21 -14.00
CA GLN A 79 -9.75 11.57 -12.84
C GLN A 79 -9.11 12.64 -11.95
N PRO A 80 -9.57 12.84 -10.70
CA PRO A 80 -8.92 13.78 -9.79
C PRO A 80 -7.49 13.30 -9.47
N PRO A 81 -6.56 14.23 -9.17
CA PRO A 81 -5.20 13.87 -8.80
C PRO A 81 -5.23 12.94 -7.58
N ARG A 82 -4.62 11.75 -7.70
CA ARG A 82 -4.54 10.75 -6.61
C ARG A 82 -3.97 11.40 -5.35
N THR A 83 -4.84 11.60 -4.36
CA THR A 83 -4.53 12.34 -3.13
C THR A 83 -4.45 11.44 -1.89
N ASP A 84 -4.25 10.13 -2.06
CA ASP A 84 -4.30 9.16 -0.95
C ASP A 84 -2.95 8.86 -0.28
N VAL A 85 -1.85 9.45 -0.74
CA VAL A 85 -0.53 9.29 -0.10
C VAL A 85 -0.43 9.96 1.28
N ALA A 86 -1.34 10.88 1.60
CA ALA A 86 -1.36 11.60 2.89
C ALA A 86 -1.90 10.75 4.07
N LEU A 87 -2.83 9.83 3.79
CA LEU A 87 -3.45 8.99 4.83
C LEU A 87 -2.49 7.89 5.31
N LEU A 88 -1.65 7.35 4.41
CA LEU A 88 -0.64 6.36 4.75
C LEU A 88 0.50 6.94 5.61
N ARG A 89 0.90 8.20 5.38
CA ARG A 89 1.89 8.91 6.23
C ARG A 89 1.39 9.08 7.66
N THR A 90 0.10 9.38 7.83
CA THR A 90 -0.49 9.59 9.16
C THR A 90 -0.58 8.28 9.96
N PHE A 91 -0.90 7.17 9.29
CA PHE A 91 -0.96 5.85 9.91
C PHE A 91 0.44 5.32 10.27
N ALA A 92 1.43 5.52 9.39
CA ALA A 92 2.83 5.17 9.67
C ALA A 92 3.43 5.96 10.85
N LEU A 93 3.11 7.26 10.97
CA LEU A 93 3.56 8.07 12.11
C LEU A 93 2.88 7.69 13.44
N SER A 94 1.64 7.17 13.39
CA SER A 94 0.94 6.62 14.56
C SER A 94 1.59 5.34 15.06
N ALA A 95 1.98 4.43 14.16
CA ALA A 95 2.60 3.15 14.52
C ALA A 95 3.98 3.31 15.16
N ARG A 96 4.76 4.34 14.77
CA ARG A 96 6.08 4.61 15.38
C ARG A 96 6.03 5.19 16.79
N ARG A 97 4.85 5.61 17.27
CA ARG A 97 4.71 6.24 18.60
C ARG A 97 4.61 5.23 19.74
N ASP A 98 4.32 3.96 19.42
CA ASP A 98 4.18 2.88 20.40
C ASP A 98 5.50 2.13 20.67
N ASP A 99 6.56 2.39 19.88
CA ASP A 99 7.89 1.77 20.02
C ASP A 99 8.88 2.63 20.83
N GLY A 100 8.43 3.17 21.97
CA GLY A 100 9.32 3.83 22.94
C GLY A 100 10.27 2.81 23.60
N PRO A 101 11.55 3.16 23.83
CA PRO A 101 12.52 2.20 24.36
C PRO A 101 12.15 1.81 25.79
N SER A 102 11.90 0.52 26.00
CA SER A 102 11.74 -0.06 27.33
C SER A 102 13.07 0.01 28.06
N ALA A 103 13.24 1.05 28.87
CA ALA A 103 14.37 1.20 29.78
C ALA A 103 14.33 0.10 30.86
N GLY A 104 15.48 -0.54 31.08
CA GLY A 104 15.88 -1.11 32.37
C GLY A 104 15.45 -2.55 32.66
N ARG A 105 16.42 -3.46 32.56
CA ARG A 105 16.66 -4.52 33.57
C ARG A 105 18.05 -5.15 33.37
N GLY A 106 19.03 -4.78 34.20
CA GLY A 106 20.11 -5.73 34.57
C GLY A 106 19.51 -6.87 35.42
N PRO A 107 20.18 -8.03 35.61
CA PRO A 107 21.41 -8.05 36.41
C PRO A 107 22.43 -9.19 36.13
N ALA A 108 23.57 -9.06 36.82
CA ALA A 108 24.42 -10.07 37.47
C ALA A 108 24.87 -11.34 36.72
N ALA A 109 26.17 -11.39 36.41
CA ALA A 109 27.11 -12.44 36.87
C ALA A 109 28.54 -11.92 36.76
#